data_AF-A0A7S2X9S6-F1
#
_entry.id   AF-A0A7S2X9S6-F1
#
_cell.length_a   1.000
_cell.length_b   1.000
_cell.length_c   1.000
_cell.angle_alpha   90.00
_cell.angle_beta   90.00
_cell.angle_gamma   90.00
#
_symmetry.space_group_name_H-M   'P 1'
#
loop_
_entity.id
_entity.type
_entity.pdbx_description
1 polymer ?
#
loop_
_entity_poly.entity_id
_entity_poly.type
_entity_poly.pdbx_seq_one_letter_code
_entity_poly.pdbx_strand_id
1 'polypeptide(L)'
;MREERKRLSSMSCDTDAMYKVTFIGAWTAERHGAIDYPINAHFSPFVVGTHGDDFVAWRPDDTASPGVEKLAETGSTDTLVQEFEKGTDVCDYTTSKDVSLEIPMNSSCSRMDFISALRPSPDWFTGLSDLDLCSEEGYWYHDVVIGVMPFSAGTADSEVELITELTPDNTTNPEQYFVKGGLVQPVAYITIEKMGSRPILGGGGSITAKNPSEVDCSTPVTYNIQWSNVWTMERHPVDYPPVEDFPHFSPFVYGAHDGSYQMWGNGRKATPGVQIVAEIGSPDTLLGELEENNPKCQKKASSQETTSMELTPECMLLSSISMIAPSPDWFAGFYNLNLCVGGKWLQNITVAATPWDAGTDCGITYKSPNCVEGGEAFSRIFEFTPEFPNPFVNDDEVKPVVEFTITMAPKS
;
A
#
# COMPACT_ATOMS: atom_id res chain seq x y z
N MET A 1 6.93 -12.83 -27.82
CA MET A 1 6.26 -13.77 -26.88
C MET A 1 6.03 -13.01 -25.61
N ARG A 2 4.79 -12.91 -25.14
CA ARG A 2 4.47 -12.29 -23.85
C ARG A 2 5.12 -13.13 -22.76
N GLU A 3 6.05 -12.55 -22.00
CA GLU A 3 6.72 -13.27 -20.92
C GLU A 3 5.80 -13.27 -19.70
N GLU A 4 5.04 -14.35 -19.55
CA GLU A 4 4.14 -14.55 -18.41
C GLU A 4 4.50 -15.85 -17.68
N ARG A 5 4.69 -15.76 -16.37
CA ARG A 5 4.86 -16.91 -15.49
C ARG A 5 3.99 -16.72 -14.26
N LYS A 6 3.15 -17.71 -13.98
CA LYS A 6 2.30 -17.78 -12.80
C LYS A 6 2.56 -19.09 -12.07
N ARG A 7 2.82 -19.04 -10.76
CA ARG A 7 2.93 -20.22 -9.89
C ARG A 7 1.77 -20.21 -8.92
N LEU A 8 1.02 -21.29 -8.78
CA LEU A 8 -0.04 -21.40 -7.78
C LEU A 8 0.52 -21.46 -6.35
N SER A 9 -0.25 -20.92 -5.41
CA SER A 9 -0.08 -21.21 -3.98
C SER A 9 -1.07 -22.29 -3.54
N SER A 10 -0.91 -22.80 -2.31
CA SER A 10 -1.88 -23.74 -1.71
C SER A 10 -3.03 -23.05 -0.96
N MET A 11 -3.18 -21.73 -1.11
CA MET A 11 -4.12 -20.91 -0.33
C MET A 11 -5.37 -20.59 -1.15
N SER A 12 -6.55 -20.91 -0.61
CA SER A 12 -7.85 -20.65 -1.25
C SER A 12 -8.08 -19.16 -1.45
N CYS A 13 -8.76 -18.78 -2.53
CA CYS A 13 -9.23 -17.43 -2.77
C CYS A 13 -10.31 -16.96 -1.79
N ASP A 14 -10.94 -17.89 -1.06
CA ASP A 14 -11.87 -17.56 0.03
C ASP A 14 -11.19 -16.90 1.24
N THR A 15 -9.86 -16.83 1.24
CA THR A 15 -9.06 -16.19 2.30
C THR A 15 -8.37 -14.94 1.76
N ASP A 16 -8.16 -13.95 2.61
CA ASP A 16 -7.49 -12.71 2.20
C ASP A 16 -6.00 -12.94 1.95
N ALA A 17 -5.48 -12.34 0.89
CA ALA A 17 -4.08 -12.37 0.51
C ALA A 17 -3.48 -10.95 0.51
N MET A 18 -2.17 -10.87 0.75
CA MET A 18 -1.40 -9.66 0.59
C MET A 18 -0.32 -9.91 -0.46
N TYR A 19 -0.21 -8.99 -1.40
CA TYR A 19 0.75 -9.08 -2.48
C TYR A 19 1.72 -7.92 -2.41
N LYS A 20 2.99 -8.23 -2.63
CA LYS A 20 3.98 -7.23 -3.00
C LYS A 20 4.03 -7.14 -4.51
N VAL A 21 3.60 -6.01 -5.04
CA VAL A 21 3.69 -5.68 -6.47
C VAL A 21 4.93 -4.83 -6.68
N THR A 22 5.81 -5.24 -7.58
CA THR A 22 7.02 -4.48 -7.92
C THR A 22 7.06 -4.22 -9.41
N PHE A 23 7.25 -2.95 -9.76
CA PHE A 23 7.43 -2.47 -11.12
C PHE A 23 8.92 -2.33 -11.44
N ILE A 24 9.39 -3.07 -12.44
CA ILE A 24 10.77 -3.05 -12.89
C ILE A 24 10.79 -2.45 -14.30
N GLY A 25 11.03 -1.14 -14.37
CA GLY A 25 11.19 -0.42 -15.62
C GLY A 25 12.34 -1.02 -16.42
N ALA A 26 12.07 -1.37 -17.67
CA ALA A 26 13.06 -2.02 -18.53
C ALA A 26 13.13 -1.42 -19.94
N TRP A 27 12.42 -0.31 -20.15
CA TRP A 27 12.48 0.54 -21.32
C TRP A 27 13.82 1.27 -21.33
N THR A 28 14.76 0.76 -22.13
CA THR A 28 16.10 1.31 -22.31
C THR A 28 16.55 1.15 -23.77
N ALA A 29 17.48 2.02 -24.20
CA ALA A 29 18.06 1.97 -25.54
C ALA A 29 18.72 0.62 -25.86
N GLU A 30 19.44 0.04 -24.89
CA GLU A 30 20.11 -1.26 -25.05
C GLU A 30 19.13 -2.41 -25.30
N ARG A 31 17.99 -2.40 -24.59
CA ARG A 31 17.01 -3.47 -24.66
C ARG A 31 16.09 -3.36 -25.87
N HIS A 32 15.89 -2.14 -26.39
CA HIS A 32 14.97 -1.87 -27.48
C HIS A 32 15.65 -1.44 -28.78
N GLY A 33 16.98 -1.57 -28.89
CA GLY A 33 17.72 -1.46 -30.15
C GLY A 33 17.62 -0.11 -30.87
N ALA A 34 17.12 0.92 -30.17
CA ALA A 34 16.65 2.15 -30.76
C ALA A 34 17.79 3.12 -31.11
N ILE A 35 17.88 3.53 -32.38
CA ILE A 35 18.78 4.60 -32.86
C ILE A 35 18.32 5.98 -32.35
N ASP A 36 17.02 6.15 -32.09
CA ASP A 36 16.36 7.41 -31.67
C ASP A 36 15.66 7.29 -30.30
N TYR A 37 16.24 6.53 -29.37
CA TYR A 37 15.72 6.40 -28.00
C TYR A 37 15.51 7.78 -27.35
N PRO A 38 14.35 8.05 -26.71
CA PRO A 38 14.02 9.41 -26.31
C PRO A 38 14.88 9.86 -25.14
N ILE A 39 15.37 11.10 -25.23
CA ILE A 39 16.06 11.75 -24.12
C ILE A 39 15.04 11.96 -22.99
N ASN A 40 15.43 11.61 -21.75
CA ASN A 40 14.58 11.63 -20.56
C ASN A 40 13.38 10.68 -20.64
N ALA A 41 13.54 9.52 -21.28
CA ALA A 41 12.59 8.42 -21.20
C ALA A 41 12.30 8.05 -19.73
N HIS A 42 11.03 8.11 -19.32
CA HIS A 42 10.56 7.79 -17.97
C HIS A 42 9.13 7.26 -18.01
N PHE A 43 8.71 6.70 -16.88
CA PHE A 43 7.34 6.33 -16.60
C PHE A 43 6.67 7.45 -15.80
N SER A 44 5.40 7.76 -16.07
CA SER A 44 4.61 8.60 -15.17
C SER A 44 4.41 7.90 -13.82
N PRO A 45 3.89 8.59 -12.78
CA PRO A 45 3.32 7.88 -11.63
C PRO A 45 2.34 6.81 -12.12
N PHE A 46 2.34 5.67 -11.45
CA PHE A 46 1.44 4.56 -11.77
C PHE A 46 0.14 4.74 -11.00
N VAL A 47 -0.97 4.36 -11.64
CA VAL A 47 -2.25 4.12 -10.99
C VAL A 47 -2.44 2.62 -10.88
N VAL A 48 -2.72 2.16 -9.68
CA VAL A 48 -2.99 0.75 -9.41
C VAL A 48 -4.31 0.65 -8.69
N GLY A 49 -5.19 -0.23 -9.14
CA GLY A 49 -6.48 -0.46 -8.50
C GLY A 49 -6.81 -1.94 -8.42
N THR A 50 -7.54 -2.30 -7.38
CA THR A 50 -8.10 -3.63 -7.16
C THR A 50 -9.61 -3.56 -7.26
N HIS A 51 -10.22 -4.60 -7.81
CA HIS A 51 -11.64 -4.60 -8.13
C HIS A 51 -12.21 -6.01 -8.24
N GLY A 52 -13.53 -6.10 -8.30
CA GLY A 52 -14.28 -7.29 -8.69
C GLY A 52 -14.45 -7.39 -10.21
N ASP A 53 -15.44 -8.16 -10.67
CA ASP A 53 -15.66 -8.45 -12.09
C ASP A 53 -16.25 -7.28 -12.91
N ASP A 54 -16.87 -6.29 -12.26
CA ASP A 54 -17.71 -5.26 -12.92
C ASP A 54 -16.95 -3.95 -13.23
N PHE A 55 -15.70 -3.81 -12.78
CA PHE A 55 -14.85 -2.67 -13.07
C PHE A 55 -13.60 -3.08 -13.85
N VAL A 56 -13.19 -2.24 -14.80
CA VAL A 56 -11.91 -2.37 -15.51
C VAL A 56 -11.50 -0.97 -15.96
N ALA A 57 -10.27 -0.56 -15.63
CA ALA A 57 -9.78 0.78 -15.94
C ALA A 57 -9.48 0.98 -17.43
N TRP A 58 -9.02 -0.07 -18.11
CA TRP A 58 -8.71 -0.04 -19.54
C TRP A 58 -8.67 -1.46 -20.10
N ARG A 59 -8.98 -1.66 -21.38
CA ARG A 59 -8.75 -2.91 -22.11
C ARG A 59 -8.22 -2.63 -23.51
N PRO A 60 -7.41 -3.53 -24.09
CA PRO A 60 -7.19 -3.52 -25.53
C PRO A 60 -8.52 -3.60 -26.28
N ASP A 61 -8.58 -2.93 -27.42
CA ASP A 61 -9.76 -2.84 -28.31
C ASP A 61 -10.95 -2.03 -27.75
N ASP A 62 -10.83 -1.40 -26.58
CA ASP A 62 -11.79 -0.43 -26.05
C ASP A 62 -11.34 1.01 -26.35
N THR A 63 -12.28 1.96 -26.31
CA THR A 63 -11.95 3.40 -26.35
C THR A 63 -11.37 3.83 -25.00
N ALA A 64 -10.29 4.61 -25.01
CA ALA A 64 -9.73 5.18 -23.79
C ALA A 64 -10.75 6.05 -23.03
N SER A 65 -10.81 5.88 -21.71
CA SER A 65 -11.54 6.81 -20.85
C SER A 65 -10.86 8.17 -20.83
N PRO A 66 -11.56 9.26 -20.44
CA PRO A 66 -10.92 10.56 -20.23
C PRO A 66 -9.72 10.49 -19.27
N GLY A 67 -9.77 9.60 -18.26
CA GLY A 67 -8.66 9.34 -17.35
C GLY A 67 -7.46 8.68 -18.03
N VAL A 68 -7.69 7.64 -18.82
CA VAL A 68 -6.65 6.93 -19.57
C VAL A 68 -6.01 7.85 -20.63
N GLU A 69 -6.82 8.61 -21.38
CA GLU A 69 -6.37 9.65 -22.32
C GLU A 69 -5.44 10.64 -21.61
N LYS A 70 -5.92 11.23 -20.51
CA LYS A 70 -5.17 12.27 -19.79
C LYS A 70 -3.84 11.74 -19.25
N LEU A 71 -3.85 10.51 -18.74
CA LEU A 71 -2.65 9.84 -18.27
C LEU A 71 -1.67 9.60 -19.41
N ALA A 72 -2.12 9.02 -20.51
CA ALA A 72 -1.28 8.63 -21.64
C ALA A 72 -0.58 9.85 -22.29
N GLU A 73 -1.30 10.96 -22.46
CA GLU A 73 -0.76 12.16 -23.12
C GLU A 73 0.11 13.03 -22.19
N THR A 74 -0.29 13.15 -20.92
CA THR A 74 0.30 14.14 -20.02
C THR A 74 1.03 13.55 -18.82
N GLY A 75 0.76 12.30 -18.47
CA GLY A 75 1.21 11.65 -17.24
C GLY A 75 0.44 12.07 -15.99
N SER A 76 -0.62 12.87 -16.10
CA SER A 76 -1.49 13.23 -14.97
C SER A 76 -2.42 12.07 -14.62
N THR A 77 -2.48 11.74 -13.33
CA THR A 77 -3.30 10.63 -12.81
C THR A 77 -4.67 11.08 -12.29
N ASP A 78 -4.91 12.38 -12.17
CA ASP A 78 -6.02 12.92 -11.37
C ASP A 78 -7.39 12.49 -11.89
N THR A 79 -7.60 12.56 -13.21
CA THR A 79 -8.86 12.18 -13.84
C THR A 79 -9.10 10.68 -13.72
N LEU A 80 -8.06 9.86 -13.91
CA LEU A 80 -8.18 8.41 -13.77
C LEU A 80 -8.48 8.00 -12.32
N VAL A 81 -7.85 8.65 -11.33
CA VAL A 81 -8.16 8.42 -9.91
C VAL A 81 -9.62 8.73 -9.61
N GLN A 82 -10.19 9.78 -10.19
CA GLN A 82 -11.61 10.08 -10.03
C GLN A 82 -12.53 9.03 -10.67
N GLU A 83 -12.07 8.32 -11.70
CA GLU A 83 -12.80 7.20 -12.30
C GLU A 83 -12.79 5.98 -11.36
N PHE A 84 -11.64 5.65 -10.76
CA PHE A 84 -11.55 4.63 -9.71
C PHE A 84 -12.42 4.98 -8.49
N GLU A 85 -12.40 6.24 -8.02
CA GLU A 85 -13.22 6.72 -6.91
C GLU A 85 -14.73 6.53 -7.12
N LYS A 86 -15.18 6.58 -8.37
CA LYS A 86 -16.60 6.46 -8.75
C LYS A 86 -16.99 5.05 -9.16
N GLY A 87 -16.01 4.15 -9.33
CA GLY A 87 -16.26 2.77 -9.75
C GLY A 87 -17.02 2.00 -8.69
N THR A 88 -18.14 1.39 -9.07
CA THR A 88 -19.03 0.68 -8.12
C THR A 88 -18.46 -0.64 -7.60
N ASP A 89 -17.43 -1.16 -8.25
CA ASP A 89 -16.79 -2.45 -7.94
C ASP A 89 -15.28 -2.31 -7.71
N VAL A 90 -14.84 -1.08 -7.41
CA VAL A 90 -13.46 -0.77 -7.04
C VAL A 90 -13.29 -0.97 -5.54
N CYS A 91 -12.31 -1.76 -5.15
CA CYS A 91 -12.05 -2.13 -3.76
C CYS A 91 -11.01 -1.23 -3.10
N ASP A 92 -9.91 -0.98 -3.79
CA ASP A 92 -8.86 -0.07 -3.36
C ASP A 92 -8.09 0.44 -4.58
N TYR A 93 -7.50 1.62 -4.47
CA TYR A 93 -6.66 2.17 -5.51
C TYR A 93 -5.63 3.13 -4.91
N THR A 94 -4.50 3.27 -5.59
CA THR A 94 -3.43 4.16 -5.18
C THR A 94 -2.70 4.74 -6.37
N THR A 95 -2.07 5.89 -6.15
CA THR A 95 -1.07 6.45 -7.05
C THR A 95 0.27 6.36 -6.37
N SER A 96 1.31 6.00 -7.11
CA SER A 96 2.64 5.96 -6.54
C SER A 96 3.70 6.28 -7.59
N LYS A 97 4.85 6.75 -7.10
CA LYS A 97 6.12 6.78 -7.85
C LYS A 97 7.07 5.68 -7.37
N ASP A 98 6.71 4.99 -6.29
CA ASP A 98 7.47 3.90 -5.71
C ASP A 98 7.36 2.64 -6.55
N VAL A 99 8.49 2.03 -6.85
CA VAL A 99 8.55 0.81 -7.63
C VAL A 99 7.97 -0.41 -6.91
N SER A 100 7.52 -0.29 -5.65
CA SER A 100 7.02 -1.40 -4.84
C SER A 100 5.79 -0.98 -4.03
N LEU A 101 4.72 -1.77 -4.11
CA LEU A 101 3.45 -1.56 -3.43
C LEU A 101 3.00 -2.83 -2.72
N GLU A 102 2.36 -2.68 -1.57
CA GLU A 102 1.69 -3.79 -0.88
C GLU A 102 0.18 -3.65 -1.03
N ILE A 103 -0.45 -4.69 -1.56
CA ILE A 103 -1.84 -4.64 -2.00
C ILE A 103 -2.63 -5.81 -1.38
N PRO A 104 -3.66 -5.54 -0.57
CA PRO A 104 -4.56 -6.56 -0.06
C PRO A 104 -5.52 -7.03 -1.17
N MET A 105 -5.86 -8.32 -1.14
CA MET A 105 -6.76 -8.99 -2.06
C MET A 105 -7.70 -9.90 -1.26
N ASN A 106 -8.93 -10.04 -1.71
CA ASN A 106 -9.91 -10.95 -1.11
C ASN A 106 -10.81 -11.56 -2.19
N SER A 107 -11.75 -12.41 -1.81
CA SER A 107 -12.64 -13.11 -2.75
C SER A 107 -13.53 -12.19 -3.60
N SER A 108 -13.85 -10.98 -3.13
CA SER A 108 -14.58 -9.96 -3.90
C SER A 108 -13.68 -9.03 -4.71
N CYS A 109 -12.38 -9.03 -4.43
CA CYS A 109 -11.40 -8.08 -4.93
C CYS A 109 -10.14 -8.85 -5.35
N SER A 110 -10.26 -9.70 -6.37
CA SER A 110 -9.17 -10.56 -6.83
C SER A 110 -8.45 -10.04 -8.07
N ARG A 111 -9.00 -9.00 -8.70
CA ARG A 111 -8.51 -8.43 -9.96
C ARG A 111 -7.72 -7.16 -9.73
N MET A 112 -6.79 -6.89 -10.64
CA MET A 112 -5.93 -5.73 -10.59
C MET A 112 -5.77 -5.07 -11.96
N ASP A 113 -5.93 -3.75 -11.97
CA ASP A 113 -5.45 -2.87 -13.03
C ASP A 113 -4.18 -2.15 -12.58
N PHE A 114 -3.23 -2.00 -13.49
CA PHE A 114 -2.01 -1.22 -13.32
C PHE A 114 -1.81 -0.41 -14.60
N ILE A 115 -1.54 0.89 -14.50
CA ILE A 115 -1.29 1.71 -15.69
C ILE A 115 -0.28 2.84 -15.42
N SER A 116 0.62 3.06 -16.36
CA SER A 116 1.59 4.17 -16.34
C SER A 116 1.95 4.60 -17.76
N ALA A 117 2.09 5.91 -17.98
CA ALA A 117 2.43 6.49 -19.27
C ALA A 117 3.93 6.32 -19.57
N LEU A 118 4.25 6.01 -20.81
CA LEU A 118 5.62 6.01 -21.36
C LEU A 118 5.91 7.42 -21.85
N ARG A 119 6.93 8.10 -21.33
CA ARG A 119 7.19 9.50 -21.67
C ARG A 119 8.64 9.77 -22.05
N PRO A 120 8.92 10.66 -23.02
CA PRO A 120 7.95 11.34 -23.88
C PRO A 120 7.33 10.38 -24.91
N SER A 121 6.04 10.56 -25.17
CA SER A 121 5.30 9.87 -26.23
C SER A 121 4.08 10.72 -26.62
N PRO A 122 3.40 10.40 -27.73
CA PRO A 122 2.12 11.02 -28.08
C PRO A 122 1.03 10.67 -27.06
N ASP A 123 0.77 9.38 -26.87
CA ASP A 123 -0.28 8.83 -26.02
C ASP A 123 0.03 7.38 -25.58
N TRP A 124 1.31 7.08 -25.36
CA TRP A 124 1.73 5.71 -25.06
C TRP A 124 1.72 5.41 -23.58
N PHE A 125 1.29 4.20 -23.24
CA PHE A 125 1.28 3.71 -21.87
C PHE A 125 1.61 2.21 -21.82
N THR A 126 1.74 1.68 -20.61
CA THR A 126 1.92 0.26 -20.35
C THR A 126 1.19 -0.13 -19.07
N GLY A 127 0.87 -1.42 -18.91
CA GLY A 127 0.17 -1.84 -17.72
C GLY A 127 -0.30 -3.29 -17.69
N LEU A 128 -1.07 -3.58 -16.64
CA LEU A 128 -1.93 -4.74 -16.50
C LEU A 128 -3.38 -4.28 -16.62
N SER A 129 -4.18 -5.07 -17.33
CA SER A 129 -5.61 -4.87 -17.49
C SER A 129 -6.29 -6.12 -16.92
N ASP A 130 -7.14 -5.94 -15.92
CA ASP A 130 -8.03 -6.98 -15.39
C ASP A 130 -7.29 -8.29 -15.02
N LEU A 131 -6.14 -8.17 -14.34
CA LEU A 131 -5.36 -9.35 -13.94
C LEU A 131 -6.02 -10.01 -12.73
N ASP A 132 -6.64 -11.16 -12.93
CA ASP A 132 -7.12 -12.00 -11.84
C ASP A 132 -5.97 -12.74 -11.15
N LEU A 133 -5.78 -12.47 -9.86
CA LEU A 133 -4.83 -13.17 -9.01
C LEU A 133 -5.43 -14.43 -8.37
N CYS A 134 -6.75 -14.59 -8.42
CA CYS A 134 -7.40 -15.85 -8.13
C CYS A 134 -7.36 -16.75 -9.37
N SER A 135 -6.85 -17.96 -9.23
CA SER A 135 -6.88 -18.93 -10.33
C SER A 135 -8.27 -19.52 -10.53
N GLU A 136 -8.53 -20.05 -11.72
CA GLU A 136 -9.75 -20.82 -12.02
C GLU A 136 -9.94 -22.04 -11.10
N GLU A 137 -8.86 -22.53 -10.49
CA GLU A 137 -8.89 -23.62 -9.51
C GLU A 137 -9.29 -23.16 -8.09
N GLY A 138 -9.53 -21.86 -7.90
CA GLY A 138 -9.90 -21.28 -6.61
C GLY A 138 -8.73 -21.05 -5.66
N TYR A 139 -7.50 -21.04 -6.18
CA TYR A 139 -6.29 -20.78 -5.40
C TYR A 139 -5.59 -19.49 -5.83
N TRP A 140 -5.09 -18.73 -4.86
CA TRP A 140 -4.24 -17.56 -5.13
C TRP A 140 -2.95 -17.94 -5.84
N TYR A 141 -2.50 -17.17 -6.82
CA TYR A 141 -1.14 -17.28 -7.34
C TYR A 141 -0.12 -16.86 -6.27
N HIS A 142 1.01 -17.56 -6.21
CA HIS A 142 2.15 -17.21 -5.36
C HIS A 142 3.10 -16.23 -6.04
N ASP A 143 3.58 -16.57 -7.24
CA ASP A 143 4.53 -15.74 -7.98
C ASP A 143 3.94 -15.48 -9.35
N VAL A 144 3.76 -14.21 -9.69
CA VAL A 144 3.35 -13.78 -11.02
C VAL A 144 4.42 -12.83 -11.56
N VAL A 145 4.92 -13.10 -12.74
CA VAL A 145 5.84 -12.23 -13.46
C VAL A 145 5.28 -12.00 -14.84
N ILE A 146 5.00 -10.74 -15.16
CA ILE A 146 4.42 -10.35 -16.46
C ILE A 146 5.31 -9.28 -17.07
N GLY A 147 5.83 -9.55 -18.26
CA GLY A 147 6.37 -8.52 -19.15
C GLY A 147 5.21 -7.72 -19.74
N VAL A 148 5.13 -6.44 -19.41
CA VAL A 148 4.08 -5.54 -19.90
C VAL A 148 4.52 -4.85 -21.19
N MET A 149 3.59 -4.82 -22.15
CA MET A 149 3.80 -4.32 -23.50
C MET A 149 3.35 -2.86 -23.59
N PRO A 150 3.95 -2.08 -24.51
CA PRO A 150 3.50 -0.71 -24.76
C PRO A 150 2.19 -0.71 -25.57
N PHE A 151 1.29 0.21 -25.23
CA PHE A 151 0.01 0.46 -25.89
C PHE A 151 -0.07 1.92 -26.32
N SER A 152 -0.83 2.22 -27.37
CA SER A 152 -1.34 3.57 -27.65
C SER A 152 -2.76 3.68 -27.14
N ALA A 153 -3.10 4.83 -26.56
CA ALA A 153 -4.45 5.15 -26.13
C ALA A 153 -5.39 5.47 -27.31
N GLY A 154 -4.84 5.77 -28.50
CA GLY A 154 -5.61 6.14 -29.68
C GLY A 154 -6.19 7.55 -29.62
N THR A 155 -5.54 8.47 -28.89
CA THR A 155 -6.04 9.83 -28.61
C THR A 155 -5.09 10.94 -29.05
N ALA A 156 -3.89 10.61 -29.50
CA ALA A 156 -2.89 11.61 -29.90
C ALA A 156 -3.30 12.49 -31.10
N ASP A 157 -4.19 11.99 -31.96
CA ASP A 157 -4.70 12.69 -33.14
C ASP A 157 -6.17 13.08 -32.96
N SER A 158 -6.71 13.91 -33.87
CA SER A 158 -8.12 14.36 -33.78
C SER A 158 -9.16 13.26 -34.01
N GLU A 159 -8.74 12.07 -34.42
CA GLU A 159 -9.59 10.89 -34.58
C GLU A 159 -9.34 9.94 -33.41
N VAL A 160 -10.42 9.56 -32.71
CA VAL A 160 -10.34 8.63 -31.59
C VAL A 160 -10.27 7.21 -32.13
N GLU A 161 -9.18 6.53 -31.83
CA GLU A 161 -8.95 5.11 -32.12
C GLU A 161 -9.12 4.25 -30.85
N LEU A 162 -9.07 2.93 -31.02
CA LEU A 162 -9.14 1.98 -29.91
C LEU A 162 -7.75 1.82 -29.28
N ILE A 163 -7.72 1.51 -27.98
CA ILE A 163 -6.50 1.14 -27.29
C ILE A 163 -5.88 -0.06 -28.00
N THR A 164 -4.66 0.10 -28.50
CA THR A 164 -4.01 -0.91 -29.34
C THR A 164 -2.59 -1.18 -28.85
N GLU A 165 -2.21 -2.47 -28.76
CA GLU A 165 -0.83 -2.86 -28.48
C GLU A 165 0.08 -2.35 -29.60
N LEU A 166 1.19 -1.70 -29.23
CA LEU A 166 2.15 -1.23 -30.23
C LEU A 166 2.92 -2.41 -30.80
N THR A 167 2.85 -2.55 -32.11
CA THR A 167 3.53 -3.55 -32.93
C THR A 167 4.44 -2.86 -33.94
N PRO A 168 5.35 -3.59 -34.60
CA PRO A 168 6.12 -3.01 -35.68
C PRO A 168 5.21 -2.51 -36.81
N ASP A 169 4.05 -3.13 -37.05
CA ASP A 169 3.22 -2.84 -38.22
C ASP A 169 2.23 -1.67 -38.03
N ASN A 170 1.87 -1.34 -36.79
CA ASN A 170 0.89 -0.29 -36.46
C ASN A 170 1.52 0.92 -35.75
N THR A 171 2.84 0.94 -35.60
CA THR A 171 3.54 2.14 -35.13
C THR A 171 3.91 3.00 -36.32
N THR A 172 3.76 4.32 -36.17
CA THR A 172 4.24 5.30 -37.16
C THR A 172 5.76 5.23 -37.36
N ASN A 173 6.47 4.46 -36.51
CA ASN A 173 7.90 4.23 -36.60
C ASN A 173 8.30 2.82 -36.05
N PRO A 174 8.19 1.76 -36.88
CA PRO A 174 8.38 0.34 -36.51
C PRO A 174 9.72 0.01 -35.85
N GLU A 175 10.75 0.78 -36.15
CA GLU A 175 12.15 0.43 -35.84
C GLU A 175 12.70 1.15 -34.59
N GLN A 176 11.96 2.05 -33.94
CA GLN A 176 12.63 3.10 -33.14
C GLN A 176 12.43 3.12 -31.63
N TYR A 177 11.48 2.39 -31.01
CA TYR A 177 11.28 2.52 -29.55
C TYR A 177 11.18 1.23 -28.76
N PHE A 178 10.67 0.16 -29.36
CA PHE A 178 10.30 -1.04 -28.63
C PHE A 178 10.79 -2.35 -29.25
N VAL A 179 11.45 -2.31 -30.41
CA VAL A 179 11.73 -3.50 -31.22
C VAL A 179 13.20 -3.92 -31.12
N LYS A 180 13.46 -5.18 -30.81
CA LYS A 180 14.79 -5.79 -30.91
C LYS A 180 14.71 -7.13 -31.61
N GLY A 181 15.48 -7.30 -32.68
CA GLY A 181 15.47 -8.53 -33.48
C GLY A 181 14.12 -8.80 -34.19
N GLY A 182 13.37 -7.75 -34.55
CA GLY A 182 12.09 -7.86 -35.25
C GLY A 182 10.88 -8.15 -34.36
N LEU A 183 11.04 -8.15 -33.04
CA LEU A 183 9.95 -8.33 -32.08
C LEU A 183 9.89 -7.18 -31.08
N VAL A 184 8.68 -6.72 -30.77
CA VAL A 184 8.43 -5.80 -29.65
C VAL A 184 8.79 -6.49 -28.35
N GLN A 185 9.58 -5.81 -27.53
CA GLN A 185 10.01 -6.26 -26.22
C GLN A 185 9.14 -5.62 -25.13
N PRO A 186 8.92 -6.31 -24.00
CA PRO A 186 8.27 -5.70 -22.84
C PRO A 186 9.00 -4.44 -22.38
N VAL A 187 8.27 -3.36 -22.12
CA VAL A 187 8.86 -2.09 -21.63
C VAL A 187 9.09 -2.09 -20.13
N ALA A 188 8.44 -3.00 -19.41
CA ALA A 188 8.68 -3.23 -17.99
C ALA A 188 8.31 -4.66 -17.62
N TYR A 189 8.67 -5.04 -16.41
CA TYR A 189 8.21 -6.26 -15.76
C TYR A 189 7.46 -5.90 -14.50
N ILE A 190 6.30 -6.50 -14.31
CA ILE A 190 5.59 -6.44 -13.05
C ILE A 190 5.71 -7.79 -12.38
N THR A 191 6.31 -7.80 -11.19
CA THR A 191 6.41 -8.98 -10.34
C THR A 191 5.42 -8.84 -9.19
N ILE A 192 4.54 -9.81 -9.05
CA ILE A 192 3.54 -9.86 -8.01
C ILE A 192 3.85 -11.10 -7.20
N GLU A 193 4.46 -10.89 -6.04
CA GLU A 193 4.76 -11.95 -5.10
C GLU A 193 3.69 -11.92 -4.03
N LYS A 194 2.92 -13.00 -3.93
CA LYS A 194 2.11 -13.28 -2.76
C LYS A 194 3.06 -13.32 -1.62
N MET A 195 2.96 -12.32 -0.75
CA MET A 195 3.71 -12.35 0.47
C MET A 195 3.29 -13.65 1.14
N GLY A 196 4.28 -14.45 1.58
CA GLY A 196 3.98 -15.66 2.34
C GLY A 196 3.04 -15.32 3.49
N SER A 197 2.61 -16.30 4.27
CA SER A 197 2.05 -16.00 5.59
C SER A 197 3.17 -15.44 6.48
N ARG A 198 3.62 -14.24 6.17
CA ARG A 198 4.13 -13.27 7.11
C ARG A 198 2.88 -12.63 7.72
N PRO A 199 2.97 -12.03 8.91
CA PRO A 199 1.91 -11.14 9.33
C PRO A 199 1.60 -10.18 8.19
N ILE A 200 0.34 -9.94 7.85
CA ILE A 200 -0.03 -8.91 6.88
C ILE A 200 0.55 -7.61 7.47
N LEU A 201 1.55 -7.01 6.80
CA LEU A 201 2.43 -5.98 7.40
C LEU A 201 2.01 -4.60 6.91
N GLY A 202 0.99 -4.04 7.53
CA GLY A 202 0.83 -2.61 7.50
C GLY A 202 1.58 -1.95 8.65
N GLY A 203 2.44 -0.98 8.38
CA GLY A 203 3.09 -0.20 9.43
C GLY A 203 4.57 -0.08 9.16
N GLY A 204 5.00 1.16 9.05
CA GLY A 204 6.34 1.46 8.59
C GLY A 204 7.38 0.97 9.59
N GLY A 205 8.53 0.56 9.07
CA GLY A 205 9.61 -0.05 9.84
C GLY A 205 9.70 -1.58 9.74
N SER A 206 10.35 -2.23 10.71
CA SER A 206 10.76 -3.64 10.62
C SER A 206 9.94 -4.53 11.54
N ILE A 207 9.39 -5.60 10.97
CA ILE A 207 8.68 -6.63 11.73
C ILE A 207 9.47 -7.93 11.69
N THR A 208 9.80 -8.43 12.88
CA THR A 208 10.49 -9.72 13.05
C THR A 208 9.56 -10.69 13.74
N ALA A 209 9.13 -11.73 13.03
CA ALA A 209 8.37 -12.84 13.60
C ALA A 209 9.30 -14.06 13.78
N LYS A 210 9.19 -14.72 14.93
CA LYS A 210 9.82 -16.03 15.18
C LYS A 210 8.79 -17.14 15.10
N ASN A 211 9.26 -18.30 14.61
CA ASN A 211 8.62 -19.60 14.39
C ASN A 211 7.11 -19.72 14.74
N PRO A 212 6.29 -20.27 13.83
CA PRO A 212 4.92 -20.65 14.14
C PRO A 212 4.85 -21.52 15.40
N SER A 213 3.83 -21.30 16.21
CA SER A 213 3.49 -22.19 17.32
C SER A 213 2.84 -23.48 16.82
N GLU A 214 2.66 -24.44 17.71
CA GLU A 214 1.85 -25.63 17.43
C GLU A 214 0.34 -25.35 17.52
N VAL A 215 -0.07 -24.14 17.95
CA VAL A 215 -1.48 -23.79 18.18
C VAL A 215 -2.15 -23.42 16.87
N ASP A 216 -3.19 -24.17 16.51
CA ASP A 216 -4.01 -23.88 15.33
C ASP A 216 -4.79 -22.58 15.50
N CYS A 217 -4.90 -21.82 14.41
CA CYS A 217 -5.63 -20.55 14.39
C CYS A 217 -7.11 -20.67 14.71
N SER A 218 -7.68 -21.87 14.66
CA SER A 218 -9.03 -22.17 15.11
C SER A 218 -9.19 -22.07 16.63
N THR A 219 -8.10 -21.96 17.39
CA THR A 219 -8.11 -21.85 18.85
C THR A 219 -7.83 -20.40 19.25
N PRO A 220 -8.69 -19.74 20.05
CA PRO A 220 -8.37 -18.43 20.61
C PRO A 220 -7.07 -18.43 21.41
N VAL A 221 -6.30 -17.36 21.30
CA VAL A 221 -5.03 -17.17 22.02
C VAL A 221 -4.94 -15.78 22.60
N THR A 222 -4.34 -15.66 23.79
CA THR A 222 -4.02 -14.35 24.37
C THR A 222 -2.58 -14.00 24.05
N TYR A 223 -2.35 -12.79 23.56
CA TYR A 223 -1.03 -12.20 23.41
C TYR A 223 -0.78 -11.18 24.53
N ASN A 224 0.43 -11.20 25.09
CA ASN A 224 0.97 -10.09 25.86
C ASN A 224 1.61 -9.10 24.89
N ILE A 225 1.22 -7.84 24.99
CA ILE A 225 1.72 -6.75 24.15
C ILE A 225 2.53 -5.83 25.06
N GLN A 226 3.82 -5.75 24.82
CA GLN A 226 4.72 -4.80 25.46
C GLN A 226 5.08 -3.70 24.46
N TRP A 227 4.92 -2.45 24.86
CA TRP A 227 5.28 -1.27 24.07
C TRP A 227 6.46 -0.55 24.73
N SER A 228 7.43 -0.11 23.93
CA SER A 228 8.59 0.65 24.36
C SER A 228 8.77 1.91 23.52
N ASN A 229 8.84 3.06 24.19
CA ASN A 229 9.18 4.33 23.55
C ASN A 229 10.69 4.36 23.24
N VAL A 230 11.03 4.48 21.96
CA VAL A 230 12.41 4.68 21.49
C VAL A 230 12.60 6.03 20.77
N TRP A 231 11.58 6.89 20.78
CA TRP A 231 11.64 8.29 20.39
C TRP A 231 12.28 9.11 21.50
N THR A 232 13.59 9.30 21.38
CA THR A 232 14.43 10.08 22.31
C THR A 232 15.29 11.07 21.55
N MET A 233 15.74 12.14 22.22
CA MET A 233 16.66 13.15 21.65
C MET A 233 17.96 12.53 21.09
N GLU A 234 18.45 11.45 21.70
CA GLU A 234 19.64 10.74 21.21
C GLU A 234 19.38 10.03 19.87
N ARG A 235 18.20 9.41 19.72
CA ARG A 235 17.84 8.67 18.50
C ARG A 235 17.23 9.55 17.41
N HIS A 236 16.63 10.68 17.77
CA HIS A 236 15.94 11.62 16.87
C HIS A 236 16.34 13.06 17.24
N PRO A 237 17.59 13.48 16.98
CA PRO A 237 18.11 14.76 17.48
C PRO A 237 17.58 15.99 16.72
N VAL A 238 17.03 15.82 15.52
CA VAL A 238 16.54 16.91 14.67
C VAL A 238 15.25 17.46 15.26
N ASP A 239 15.29 18.73 15.69
CA ASP A 239 14.16 19.49 16.24
C ASP A 239 13.38 18.78 17.36
N TYR A 240 14.02 17.85 18.07
CA TYR A 240 13.38 17.09 19.15
C TYR A 240 12.75 18.06 20.18
N PRO A 241 11.46 17.89 20.54
CA PRO A 241 10.80 18.80 21.46
C PRO A 241 11.50 18.81 22.82
N PRO A 242 11.85 19.98 23.38
CA PRO A 242 12.44 20.04 24.71
C PRO A 242 11.42 19.57 25.77
N VAL A 243 11.96 19.19 26.94
CA VAL A 243 11.20 18.50 28.00
C VAL A 243 9.99 19.31 28.48
N GLU A 244 10.08 20.64 28.46
CA GLU A 244 8.99 21.55 28.80
C GLU A 244 7.76 21.48 27.89
N ASP A 245 7.90 20.98 26.66
CA ASP A 245 6.76 20.71 25.76
C ASP A 245 6.14 19.34 25.99
N PHE A 246 6.65 18.59 26.97
CA PHE A 246 6.15 17.30 27.38
C PHE A 246 6.08 16.30 26.20
N PRO A 247 7.20 15.97 25.53
CA PRO A 247 7.19 14.99 24.46
C PRO A 247 6.69 13.63 24.99
N HIS A 248 5.61 13.11 24.41
CA HIS A 248 4.94 11.90 24.86
C HIS A 248 4.22 11.19 23.72
N PHE A 249 3.75 9.98 24.01
CA PHE A 249 2.74 9.31 23.19
C PHE A 249 1.38 9.41 23.87
N SER A 250 0.30 9.53 23.09
CA SER A 250 -1.06 9.34 23.62
C SER A 250 -1.25 7.91 24.18
N PRO A 251 -2.37 7.60 24.84
CA PRO A 251 -2.74 6.20 25.00
C PRO A 251 -2.74 5.52 23.63
N PHE A 252 -2.09 4.36 23.51
CA PHE A 252 -2.10 3.61 22.27
C PHE A 252 -3.43 2.86 22.19
N VAL A 253 -4.15 3.07 21.09
CA VAL A 253 -5.37 2.34 20.75
C VAL A 253 -4.96 1.10 19.98
N TYR A 254 -5.55 -0.04 20.29
CA TYR A 254 -5.31 -1.28 19.58
C TYR A 254 -6.54 -2.17 19.60
N GLY A 255 -6.80 -2.85 18.49
CA GLY A 255 -8.00 -3.64 18.29
C GLY A 255 -7.73 -4.85 17.43
N ALA A 256 -8.32 -5.98 17.84
CA ALA A 256 -8.43 -7.15 17.00
C ALA A 256 -9.56 -6.94 15.98
N HIS A 257 -9.43 -7.48 14.78
CA HIS A 257 -10.45 -7.37 13.73
C HIS A 257 -10.31 -8.49 12.69
N ASP A 258 -11.32 -8.62 11.83
CA ASP A 258 -11.24 -9.43 10.61
C ASP A 258 -10.60 -8.64 9.44
N GLY A 259 -10.46 -9.27 8.28
CA GLY A 259 -9.89 -8.64 7.09
C GLY A 259 -10.83 -7.72 6.32
N SER A 260 -12.10 -7.62 6.71
CA SER A 260 -13.06 -6.67 6.10
C SER A 260 -12.88 -5.24 6.61
N TYR A 261 -12.22 -5.08 7.76
CA TYR A 261 -11.95 -3.79 8.38
C TYR A 261 -10.46 -3.45 8.36
N GLN A 262 -10.16 -2.19 8.11
CA GLN A 262 -8.83 -1.63 8.20
C GLN A 262 -8.87 -0.34 9.01
N MET A 263 -8.17 -0.32 10.15
CA MET A 263 -8.14 0.83 11.07
C MET A 263 -7.52 2.07 10.41
N TRP A 264 -6.38 1.88 9.75
CA TRP A 264 -5.65 2.90 8.99
C TRP A 264 -4.68 2.20 8.02
N GLY A 265 -4.05 2.93 7.11
CA GLY A 265 -2.97 2.40 6.27
C GLY A 265 -2.49 3.37 5.22
N ASN A 266 -1.36 3.06 4.60
CA ASN A 266 -0.74 3.93 3.59
C ASN A 266 -1.70 4.19 2.42
N GLY A 267 -1.78 5.43 1.97
CA GLY A 267 -2.64 5.83 0.85
C GLY A 267 -4.13 5.90 1.20
N ARG A 268 -4.56 5.63 2.44
CA ARG A 268 -5.96 5.78 2.86
C ARG A 268 -6.24 7.13 3.47
N LYS A 269 -7.48 7.61 3.37
CA LYS A 269 -7.92 8.78 4.16
C LYS A 269 -8.08 8.36 5.61
N ALA A 270 -7.60 9.20 6.53
CA ALA A 270 -7.87 9.02 7.96
C ALA A 270 -9.39 9.02 8.22
N THR A 271 -9.86 8.08 9.03
CA THR A 271 -11.21 8.14 9.58
C THR A 271 -11.31 9.28 10.59
N PRO A 272 -12.53 9.75 10.95
CA PRO A 272 -12.69 10.71 12.04
C PRO A 272 -12.01 10.25 13.35
N GLY A 273 -12.05 8.96 13.67
CA GLY A 273 -11.35 8.37 14.82
C GLY A 273 -9.84 8.43 14.71
N VAL A 274 -9.27 8.05 13.55
CA VAL A 274 -7.82 8.13 13.31
C VAL A 274 -7.33 9.57 13.37
N GLN A 275 -8.04 10.50 12.76
CA GLN A 275 -7.74 11.94 12.82
C GLN A 275 -7.68 12.43 14.27
N ILE A 276 -8.71 12.12 15.06
CA ILE A 276 -8.80 12.56 16.46
C ILE A 276 -7.68 11.96 17.31
N VAL A 277 -7.28 10.71 17.06
CA VAL A 277 -6.11 10.14 17.72
C VAL A 277 -4.86 10.89 17.30
N ALA A 278 -4.63 11.10 16.01
CA ALA A 278 -3.40 11.69 15.49
C ALA A 278 -3.21 13.17 15.88
N GLU A 279 -4.27 13.97 15.95
CA GLU A 279 -4.17 15.41 16.26
C GLU A 279 -4.22 15.71 17.78
N ILE A 280 -4.99 14.94 18.55
CA ILE A 280 -5.24 15.28 19.97
C ILE A 280 -5.11 14.08 20.93
N GLY A 281 -4.81 12.89 20.44
CA GLY A 281 -4.55 11.70 21.26
C GLY A 281 -5.77 11.10 21.95
N SER A 282 -6.99 11.47 21.54
CA SER A 282 -8.21 10.98 22.17
C SER A 282 -8.66 9.65 21.55
N PRO A 283 -8.82 8.57 22.34
CA PRO A 283 -9.13 7.24 21.79
C PRO A 283 -10.62 7.00 21.51
N ASP A 284 -11.51 7.83 22.06
CA ASP A 284 -12.94 7.50 22.20
C ASP A 284 -13.64 7.27 20.86
N THR A 285 -13.43 8.15 19.89
CA THR A 285 -14.05 8.03 18.55
C THR A 285 -13.57 6.76 17.85
N LEU A 286 -12.27 6.48 17.87
CA LEU A 286 -11.69 5.31 17.22
C LEU A 286 -12.15 4.00 17.89
N LEU A 287 -12.28 3.98 19.22
CA LEU A 287 -12.87 2.83 19.91
C LEU A 287 -14.33 2.58 19.51
N GLY A 288 -15.09 3.65 19.25
CA GLY A 288 -16.44 3.56 18.69
C GLY A 288 -16.46 2.95 17.29
N GLU A 289 -15.56 3.40 16.40
CA GLU A 289 -15.41 2.85 15.05
C GLU A 289 -15.04 1.36 15.08
N LEU A 290 -14.15 0.94 15.99
CA LEU A 290 -13.80 -0.47 16.17
C LEU A 290 -14.97 -1.30 16.70
N GLU A 291 -15.79 -0.75 17.60
CA GLU A 291 -17.00 -1.41 18.09
C GLU A 291 -18.05 -1.59 16.99
N GLU A 292 -18.27 -0.55 16.18
CA GLU A 292 -19.24 -0.59 15.09
C GLU A 292 -18.87 -1.61 14.02
N ASN A 293 -17.60 -1.64 13.61
CA ASN A 293 -17.14 -2.51 12.53
C ASN A 293 -16.83 -3.94 12.99
N ASN A 294 -16.34 -4.11 14.23
CA ASN A 294 -15.91 -5.40 14.77
C ASN A 294 -16.43 -5.61 16.22
N PRO A 295 -17.75 -5.72 16.42
CA PRO A 295 -18.33 -5.78 17.77
C PRO A 295 -17.90 -7.00 18.57
N LYS A 296 -17.61 -8.12 17.88
CA LYS A 296 -17.17 -9.37 18.52
C LYS A 296 -15.70 -9.36 18.92
N CYS A 297 -14.90 -8.44 18.39
CA CYS A 297 -13.47 -8.39 18.61
C CYS A 297 -13.12 -7.48 19.78
N GLN A 298 -12.02 -7.79 20.47
CA GLN A 298 -11.52 -6.97 21.56
C GLN A 298 -10.88 -5.68 21.02
N LYS A 299 -11.16 -4.55 21.65
CA LYS A 299 -10.50 -3.26 21.43
C LYS A 299 -10.21 -2.59 22.76
N LYS A 300 -9.06 -1.91 22.84
CA LYS A 300 -8.56 -1.30 24.06
C LYS A 300 -7.78 -0.04 23.73
N ALA A 301 -7.73 0.87 24.68
CA ALA A 301 -6.75 1.95 24.73
C ALA A 301 -5.99 1.84 26.06
N SER A 302 -4.68 2.03 26.05
CA SER A 302 -3.85 1.86 27.24
C SER A 302 -2.70 2.87 27.26
N SER A 303 -2.35 3.32 28.46
CA SER A 303 -1.09 4.04 28.72
C SER A 303 -0.08 3.17 29.47
N GLN A 304 -0.40 1.89 29.70
CA GLN A 304 0.49 0.92 30.36
C GLN A 304 1.48 0.35 29.35
N GLU A 305 2.76 0.24 29.73
CA GLU A 305 3.81 -0.36 28.90
C GLU A 305 3.54 -1.83 28.54
N THR A 306 2.72 -2.53 29.34
CA THR A 306 2.35 -3.92 29.07
C THR A 306 0.84 -4.08 29.19
N THR A 307 0.28 -4.82 28.25
CA THR A 307 -1.14 -5.17 28.22
C THR A 307 -1.36 -6.52 27.55
N SER A 308 -2.60 -6.91 27.33
CA SER A 308 -2.93 -8.16 26.65
C SER A 308 -4.10 -8.02 25.70
N MET A 309 -4.14 -8.89 24.69
CA MET A 309 -5.20 -8.96 23.69
C MET A 309 -5.50 -10.42 23.40
N GLU A 310 -6.78 -10.82 23.43
CA GLU A 310 -7.19 -12.12 22.91
C GLU A 310 -7.48 -11.99 21.41
N LEU A 311 -6.88 -12.88 20.62
CA LEU A 311 -7.20 -13.07 19.21
C LEU A 311 -7.97 -14.37 19.02
N THR A 312 -8.90 -14.34 18.10
CA THR A 312 -9.80 -15.45 17.79
C THR A 312 -9.75 -15.76 16.30
N PRO A 313 -10.32 -16.88 15.84
CA PRO A 313 -10.42 -17.17 14.41
C PRO A 313 -11.21 -16.10 13.63
N GLU A 314 -12.15 -15.42 14.30
CA GLU A 314 -12.96 -14.34 13.71
C GLU A 314 -12.26 -12.97 13.82
N CYS A 315 -11.21 -12.84 14.64
CA CYS A 315 -10.53 -11.59 14.96
C CYS A 315 -9.02 -11.83 14.96
N MET A 316 -8.46 -12.15 13.79
CA MET A 316 -7.09 -12.63 13.65
C MET A 316 -6.06 -11.54 13.35
N LEU A 317 -6.52 -10.38 12.89
CA LEU A 317 -5.68 -9.22 12.62
C LEU A 317 -5.63 -8.32 13.84
N LEU A 318 -4.50 -7.66 14.04
CA LEU A 318 -4.31 -6.68 15.10
C LEU A 318 -3.83 -5.37 14.49
N SER A 319 -4.50 -4.27 14.82
CA SER A 319 -4.04 -2.92 14.47
C SER A 319 -3.82 -2.09 15.73
N SER A 320 -2.94 -1.10 15.65
CA SER A 320 -2.64 -0.16 16.71
C SER A 320 -2.29 1.23 16.15
N ILE A 321 -2.52 2.26 16.96
CA ILE A 321 -2.18 3.65 16.66
C ILE A 321 -1.94 4.41 17.97
N SER A 322 -0.95 5.30 17.96
CA SER A 322 -0.69 6.23 19.04
C SER A 322 -0.12 7.53 18.50
N MET A 323 -0.66 8.66 18.93
CA MET A 323 -0.14 9.99 18.60
C MET A 323 1.30 10.14 19.09
N ILE A 324 2.15 10.79 18.30
CA ILE A 324 3.42 11.36 18.72
C ILE A 324 3.13 12.82 19.09
N ALA A 325 3.40 13.24 20.33
CA ALA A 325 3.10 14.60 20.76
C ALA A 325 4.31 15.32 21.36
N PRO A 326 4.42 16.65 21.16
CA PRO A 326 3.56 17.47 20.30
C PRO A 326 3.79 17.15 18.81
N SER A 327 2.74 17.17 18.00
CA SER A 327 2.83 17.11 16.55
C SER A 327 1.57 17.71 15.92
N PRO A 328 1.58 17.98 14.60
CA PRO A 328 0.39 18.36 13.84
C PRO A 328 -0.66 17.24 13.85
N ASP A 329 -0.31 16.10 13.27
CA ASP A 329 -1.17 14.93 13.10
C ASP A 329 -0.35 13.63 12.96
N TRP A 330 0.80 13.57 13.64
CA TRP A 330 1.75 12.47 13.49
C TRP A 330 1.50 11.36 14.50
N PHE A 331 1.64 10.12 14.05
CA PHE A 331 1.38 8.95 14.88
C PHE A 331 2.35 7.82 14.56
N ALA A 332 2.34 6.77 15.39
CA ALA A 332 3.04 5.52 15.13
C ALA A 332 2.16 4.33 15.54
N GLY A 333 2.39 3.19 14.89
CA GLY A 333 1.66 1.96 15.16
C GLY A 333 1.90 0.92 14.08
N PHE A 334 0.99 -0.04 14.00
CA PHE A 334 0.91 -1.02 12.92
C PHE A 334 -0.55 -1.27 12.55
N TYR A 335 -0.84 -1.69 11.34
CA TYR A 335 -2.17 -2.06 10.88
C TYR A 335 -2.18 -3.45 10.26
N ASN A 336 -3.33 -4.12 10.39
CA ASN A 336 -3.61 -5.44 9.83
C ASN A 336 -2.60 -6.55 10.20
N LEU A 337 -1.91 -6.46 11.35
CA LEU A 337 -0.89 -7.44 11.75
C LEU A 337 -1.50 -8.83 11.90
N ASN A 338 -1.26 -9.71 10.92
CA ASN A 338 -1.78 -11.09 10.96
C ASN A 338 -0.91 -12.00 11.84
N LEU A 339 -1.43 -12.39 13.00
CA LEU A 339 -0.69 -13.26 13.91
C LEU A 339 -0.92 -14.75 13.65
N CYS A 340 -1.82 -15.09 12.71
CA CYS A 340 -2.10 -16.43 12.22
C CYS A 340 -1.42 -16.68 10.86
N VAL A 341 -0.41 -17.54 10.85
CA VAL A 341 0.44 -17.82 9.68
C VAL A 341 0.45 -19.32 9.37
N GLY A 342 0.11 -19.70 8.15
CA GLY A 342 0.10 -21.11 7.74
C GLY A 342 -0.84 -21.98 8.58
N GLY A 343 -1.94 -21.39 9.08
CA GLY A 343 -2.89 -22.05 9.97
C GLY A 343 -2.44 -22.15 11.43
N LYS A 344 -1.29 -21.56 11.79
CA LYS A 344 -0.72 -21.57 13.14
C LYS A 344 -0.47 -20.17 13.69
N TRP A 345 -0.74 -19.96 14.97
CA TRP A 345 -0.42 -18.70 15.65
C TRP A 345 1.09 -18.50 15.79
N LEU A 346 1.59 -17.28 15.58
CA LEU A 346 2.98 -16.91 15.79
C LEU A 346 3.30 -16.77 17.29
N GLN A 347 4.50 -17.16 17.73
CA GLN A 347 4.84 -17.11 19.17
C GLN A 347 5.37 -15.75 19.63
N ASN A 348 6.28 -15.14 18.85
CA ASN A 348 6.97 -13.91 19.23
C ASN A 348 7.10 -13.01 18.01
N ILE A 349 6.65 -11.77 18.16
CA ILE A 349 6.65 -10.77 17.11
C ILE A 349 7.23 -9.49 17.71
N THR A 350 8.19 -8.91 17.02
CA THR A 350 8.69 -7.57 17.32
C THR A 350 8.30 -6.65 16.18
N VAL A 351 7.72 -5.50 16.50
CA VAL A 351 7.37 -4.45 15.53
C VAL A 351 8.16 -3.21 15.90
N ALA A 352 9.08 -2.78 15.03
CA ALA A 352 9.75 -1.48 15.15
C ALA A 352 9.00 -0.48 14.27
N ALA A 353 8.11 0.32 14.87
CA ALA A 353 7.21 1.23 14.16
C ALA A 353 7.87 2.59 13.88
N THR A 354 7.87 3.00 12.61
CA THR A 354 8.24 4.35 12.15
C THR A 354 7.06 5.31 12.30
N PRO A 355 7.31 6.64 12.22
CA PRO A 355 6.26 7.64 12.28
C PRO A 355 5.49 7.75 10.95
N TRP A 356 4.23 8.12 11.07
CA TRP A 356 3.26 8.32 10.00
C TRP A 356 2.60 9.69 10.13
N ASP A 357 2.17 10.24 9.01
CA ASP A 357 1.39 11.47 8.90
C ASP A 357 -0.06 11.09 8.55
N ALA A 358 -1.04 11.64 9.26
CA ALA A 358 -2.44 11.31 9.04
C ALA A 358 -3.05 12.00 7.80
N GLY A 359 -2.38 13.02 7.27
CA GLY A 359 -2.83 13.84 6.16
C GLY A 359 -3.97 14.79 6.54
N THR A 360 -4.13 15.10 7.83
CA THR A 360 -5.20 15.95 8.37
C THR A 360 -4.76 17.31 8.88
N ASP A 361 -3.45 17.52 9.10
CA ASP A 361 -2.86 18.82 9.40
C ASP A 361 -1.64 19.08 8.49
N CYS A 362 -1.47 20.33 8.03
CA CYS A 362 -0.41 20.68 7.07
C CYS A 362 0.93 21.05 7.73
N GLY A 363 1.05 20.90 9.05
CA GLY A 363 2.23 21.22 9.82
C GLY A 363 3.45 20.34 9.47
N ILE A 364 4.63 20.95 9.39
CA ILE A 364 5.88 20.25 8.98
C ILE A 364 6.91 20.12 10.12
N THR A 365 6.60 20.65 11.30
CA THR A 365 7.40 20.59 12.54
C THR A 365 6.51 20.24 13.72
N TYR A 366 7.08 19.66 14.79
CA TYR A 366 6.35 19.24 16.00
C TYR A 366 5.44 20.33 16.62
N LYS A 367 5.78 21.61 16.43
CA LYS A 367 5.05 22.76 17.01
C LYS A 367 4.36 23.64 15.98
N SER A 368 4.18 23.13 14.76
CA SER A 368 3.47 23.89 13.74
C SER A 368 2.06 24.21 14.26
N PRO A 369 1.57 25.44 14.11
CA PRO A 369 0.19 25.75 14.44
C PRO A 369 -0.74 24.99 13.51
N ASN A 370 -1.89 24.56 14.02
CA ASN A 370 -2.85 23.80 13.24
C ASN A 370 -3.21 24.52 11.95
N CYS A 371 -3.22 23.78 10.84
CA CYS A 371 -3.58 24.30 9.55
C CYS A 371 -4.36 23.29 8.73
N VAL A 372 -5.44 23.79 8.13
CA VAL A 372 -6.14 23.10 7.06
C VAL A 372 -5.60 23.62 5.74
N GLU A 373 -5.16 22.73 4.86
CA GLU A 373 -4.72 23.10 3.52
C GLU A 373 -5.89 23.80 2.78
N GLY A 374 -5.58 24.84 2.01
CA GLY A 374 -6.52 25.87 1.55
C GLY A 374 -7.66 25.40 0.63
N GLY A 375 -8.65 24.72 1.20
CA GLY A 375 -10.00 24.58 0.66
C GLY A 375 -10.42 23.19 0.20
N GLU A 376 -9.51 22.29 -0.21
CA GLU A 376 -9.90 20.97 -0.72
C GLU A 376 -8.80 19.92 -0.49
N ALA A 377 -9.24 18.75 0.04
CA ALA A 377 -8.55 17.47 0.24
C ALA A 377 -7.57 17.34 1.43
N PHE A 378 -8.01 16.61 2.47
CA PHE A 378 -7.11 15.86 3.34
C PHE A 378 -6.14 15.03 2.47
N SER A 379 -4.85 15.08 2.80
CA SER A 379 -3.88 14.15 2.25
C SER A 379 -4.21 12.72 2.72
N ARG A 380 -3.76 11.73 1.95
CA ARG A 380 -3.85 10.33 2.37
C ARG A 380 -2.76 10.07 3.40
N ILE A 381 -3.03 9.19 4.36
CA ILE A 381 -2.04 8.72 5.35
C ILE A 381 -0.79 8.25 4.61
N PHE A 382 0.38 8.70 5.04
CA PHE A 382 1.65 8.32 4.43
C PHE A 382 2.75 8.09 5.46
N GLU A 383 3.73 7.25 5.10
CA GLU A 383 4.91 7.01 5.93
C GLU A 383 5.91 8.14 5.72
N PHE A 384 6.55 8.62 6.79
CA PHE A 384 7.69 9.51 6.63
C PHE A 384 8.84 8.81 5.91
N THR A 385 9.34 9.44 4.85
CA THR A 385 10.54 8.99 4.13
C THR A 385 11.65 10.05 4.23
N PRO A 386 12.93 9.67 4.02
CA PRO A 386 14.03 10.65 3.98
C PRO A 386 13.91 11.71 2.88
N GLU A 387 13.03 11.50 1.89
CA GLU A 387 12.87 12.38 0.73
C GLU A 387 12.06 13.64 1.04
N PHE A 388 11.30 13.65 2.13
CA PHE A 388 10.49 14.78 2.56
C PHE A 388 11.09 15.44 3.83
N PRO A 389 11.08 16.78 3.94
CA PRO A 389 11.49 17.45 5.18
C PRO A 389 10.65 16.98 6.37
N ASN A 390 11.28 16.29 7.32
CA ASN A 390 10.64 15.83 8.54
C ASN A 390 11.68 15.72 9.67
N PRO A 391 11.27 15.79 10.95
CA PRO A 391 12.20 15.78 12.09
C PRO A 391 12.61 14.37 12.54
N PHE A 392 12.23 13.33 11.80
CA PHE A 392 12.49 11.93 12.15
C PHE A 392 13.69 11.33 11.41
N VAL A 393 14.24 12.05 10.41
CA VAL A 393 15.45 11.63 9.70
C VAL A 393 16.67 11.72 10.61
N ASN A 394 17.39 10.62 10.74
CA ASN A 394 18.69 10.55 11.41
C ASN A 394 19.59 9.54 10.70
N ASP A 395 20.82 9.92 10.36
CA ASP A 395 21.74 9.13 9.52
C ASP A 395 21.13 8.75 8.15
N ASP A 396 20.48 9.70 7.47
CA ASP A 396 19.82 9.52 6.16
C ASP A 396 18.64 8.51 6.13
N GLU A 397 18.17 8.05 7.29
CA GLU A 397 17.04 7.13 7.43
C GLU A 397 15.99 7.67 8.41
N VAL A 398 14.71 7.34 8.18
CA VAL A 398 13.65 7.55 9.17
C VAL A 398 13.68 6.38 10.16
N LYS A 399 14.01 6.66 11.42
CA LYS A 399 14.18 5.61 12.44
C LYS A 399 12.85 5.25 13.12
N PRO A 400 12.71 4.01 13.64
CA PRO A 400 11.59 3.65 14.49
C PRO A 400 11.53 4.52 15.74
N VAL A 401 10.33 4.98 16.05
CA VAL A 401 9.99 5.79 17.23
C VAL A 401 9.46 4.90 18.36
N VAL A 402 9.04 3.68 18.05
CA VAL A 402 8.46 2.73 19.00
C VAL A 402 8.86 1.31 18.66
N GLU A 403 9.12 0.50 19.68
CA GLU A 403 9.23 -0.96 19.57
C GLU A 403 8.11 -1.68 20.34
N PHE A 404 7.36 -2.55 19.67
CA PHE A 404 6.43 -3.49 20.28
C PHE A 404 7.05 -4.88 20.37
N THR A 405 6.80 -5.58 21.47
CA THR A 405 7.05 -7.01 21.63
C THR A 405 5.73 -7.71 21.97
N ILE A 406 5.24 -8.52 21.02
CA ILE A 406 3.97 -9.22 21.09
C ILE A 406 4.29 -10.71 21.25
N THR A 407 3.90 -11.29 22.38
CA THR A 407 4.24 -12.67 22.74
C THR A 407 3.02 -13.46 23.12
N MET A 408 2.87 -14.67 22.57
CA MET A 408 1.76 -15.55 22.90
C MET A 408 1.87 -15.92 24.39
N ALA A 409 0.80 -15.68 25.14
CA ALA A 409 0.74 -16.02 26.55
C ALA A 409 0.75 -17.55 26.74
N PRO A 410 1.31 -18.06 27.84
CA PRO A 410 1.23 -19.49 28.17
C PRO A 410 -0.24 -19.93 28.28
N LYS A 411 -0.55 -21.14 27.84
CA LYS A 411 -1.87 -21.76 28.11
C LYS A 411 -2.06 -21.83 29.62
N SER A 412 -3.11 -21.18 30.11
CA SER A 412 -3.60 -21.24 31.49
C SER A 412 -4.13 -22.62 31.84
#